data_AF-A0A973LGA0-F1
#
_entry.id   AF-A0A973LGA0-F1
#
_cell.length_a   1.000
_cell.length_b   1.000
_cell.length_c   1.000
_cell.angle_alpha   90.00
_cell.angle_beta   90.00
_cell.angle_gamma   90.00
#
_symmetry.space_group_name_H-M   'P 1'
#
loop_
_entity.id
_entity.type
_entity.pdbx_description
1 polymer ?
#
loop_
_entity_poly.entity_id
_entity_poly.type
_entity_poly.pdbx_seq_one_letter_code
_entity_poly.pdbx_strand_id
1 'polypeptide(L)'
;MASTAAAGTAGRVCLFDAPDGALGLGHVAWAYRDADGSGDWDYGATLQSRNWRRHGSQQQMLHDFATLDESGGYRSYRCEDTAGDDQGAADAAVTAGFARPYSLPTDNCLTRSIEIFKAYDKSGGLNGLDDGRFTFPNAYFNYALPGWEAETKL
;
A
#
# COMPACT_ATOMS: atom_id res chain seq x y z
N MET A 1 -11.65 23.32 -14.06
CA MET A 1 -12.77 22.92 -13.19
C MET A 1 -12.15 22.45 -11.89
N ALA A 2 -12.54 23.04 -10.76
CA ALA A 2 -12.01 22.65 -9.46
C ALA A 2 -12.68 21.33 -9.06
N SER A 3 -11.89 20.26 -8.93
CA SER A 3 -12.35 19.04 -8.26
C SER A 3 -12.51 19.35 -6.79
N THR A 4 -13.75 19.36 -6.32
CA THR A 4 -14.07 19.38 -4.91
C THR A 4 -13.57 18.07 -4.30
N ALA A 5 -12.44 18.11 -3.60
CA ALA A 5 -12.04 17.00 -2.74
C ALA A 5 -13.15 16.80 -1.71
N ALA A 6 -13.88 15.69 -1.81
CA ALA A 6 -14.79 15.28 -0.76
C ALA A 6 -13.96 15.12 0.51
N ALA A 7 -14.28 15.89 1.55
CA ALA A 7 -13.63 15.79 2.85
C ALA A 7 -13.77 14.34 3.33
N GLY A 8 -12.64 13.63 3.29
CA GLY A 8 -12.56 12.18 3.39
C GLY A 8 -12.93 11.70 4.78
N THR A 9 -14.17 11.24 4.92
CA THR A 9 -14.63 10.43 6.06
C THR A 9 -14.61 8.93 5.76
N ALA A 10 -14.32 8.56 4.50
CA ALA A 10 -14.09 7.18 4.11
C ALA A 10 -12.60 6.83 4.27
N GLY A 11 -12.29 5.61 4.70
CA GLY A 11 -10.92 5.11 4.66
C GLY A 11 -10.41 5.00 3.22
N ARG A 12 -9.10 4.88 3.04
CA ARG A 12 -8.51 4.66 1.70
C ARG A 12 -7.18 3.94 1.83
N VAL A 13 -6.93 3.02 0.91
CA VAL A 13 -5.64 2.32 0.80
C VAL A 13 -5.05 2.59 -0.57
N CYS A 14 -3.72 2.60 -0.67
CA CYS A 14 -3.00 2.71 -1.93
C CYS A 14 -1.83 1.73 -1.97
N LEU A 15 -1.72 0.99 -3.08
CA LEU A 15 -0.57 0.16 -3.41
C LEU A 15 0.34 0.93 -4.35
N PHE A 16 1.60 1.12 -3.98
CA PHE A 16 2.61 1.80 -4.78
C PHE A 16 3.47 0.79 -5.52
N ASP A 17 3.76 1.03 -6.79
CA ASP A 17 4.50 0.13 -7.67
C ASP A 17 5.88 0.70 -8.01
N ALA A 18 6.91 -0.10 -7.75
CA ALA A 18 8.29 0.09 -8.17
C ALA A 18 8.63 -1.02 -9.18
N PRO A 19 8.39 -0.79 -10.49
CA PRO A 19 8.37 -1.88 -11.47
C PRO A 19 9.75 -2.48 -11.75
N ASP A 20 10.81 -1.68 -11.58
CA ASP A 20 12.20 -2.13 -11.75
C ASP A 20 12.76 -2.85 -10.51
N GLY A 21 11.98 -2.88 -9.42
CA GLY A 21 12.31 -3.60 -8.20
C GLY A 21 12.53 -5.08 -8.44
N ALA A 22 13.36 -5.70 -7.59
CA ALA A 22 13.68 -7.13 -7.66
C ALA A 22 14.08 -7.62 -9.08
N LEU A 23 14.95 -6.87 -9.77
CA LEU A 23 15.42 -7.15 -11.14
C LEU A 23 14.28 -7.18 -12.18
N GLY A 24 13.27 -6.32 -12.01
CA GLY A 24 12.12 -6.21 -12.93
C GLY A 24 10.95 -7.13 -12.62
N LEU A 25 11.00 -7.91 -11.53
CA LEU A 25 9.85 -8.66 -11.02
C LEU A 25 8.85 -7.75 -10.30
N GLY A 26 9.30 -6.55 -9.94
CA GLY A 26 8.52 -5.54 -9.25
C GLY A 26 8.71 -5.56 -7.75
N HIS A 27 8.41 -4.42 -7.15
CA HIS A 27 8.25 -4.25 -5.73
C HIS A 27 7.02 -3.40 -5.47
N VAL A 28 6.33 -3.65 -4.36
CA VAL A 28 5.19 -2.83 -3.96
C VAL A 28 5.32 -2.35 -2.52
N ALA A 29 4.77 -1.16 -2.30
CA ALA A 29 4.61 -0.55 -0.99
C ALA A 29 3.14 -0.27 -0.69
N TRP A 30 2.86 -0.01 0.58
CA TRP A 30 1.52 0.20 1.08
C TRP A 30 1.36 1.61 1.66
N ALA A 31 0.14 2.13 1.58
CA ALA A 31 -0.31 3.26 2.36
C ALA A 31 -1.78 3.11 2.73
N TYR A 32 -2.17 3.63 3.88
CA TYR A 32 -3.57 3.80 4.27
C TYR A 32 -3.79 5.18 4.91
N ARG A 33 -4.96 5.77 4.65
CA ARG A 33 -5.34 7.10 5.12
C ARG A 33 -5.93 7.02 6.52
N ASP A 34 -5.65 7.99 7.37
CA ASP A 34 -6.34 8.14 8.64
C ASP A 34 -7.74 8.72 8.40
N ALA A 35 -8.77 8.02 8.88
CA ALA A 35 -10.17 8.41 8.71
C ALA A 35 -10.66 9.37 9.82
N ASP A 36 -9.73 9.94 10.60
CA ASP A 36 -10.01 10.93 11.65
C ASP A 36 -10.27 12.35 11.11
N GLY A 37 -10.18 12.52 9.79
CA GLY A 37 -10.37 13.79 9.10
C GLY A 37 -9.10 14.65 9.00
N SER A 38 -7.96 14.19 9.52
CA SER A 38 -6.65 14.83 9.33
C SER A 38 -6.22 14.86 7.87
N GLY A 39 -6.57 13.80 7.11
CA GLY A 39 -6.05 13.57 5.77
C GLY A 39 -4.61 13.07 5.77
N ASP A 40 -4.09 12.67 6.93
CA ASP A 40 -2.78 12.05 7.08
C ASP A 40 -2.81 10.58 6.66
N TRP A 41 -1.62 10.03 6.44
CA TRP A 41 -1.40 8.71 5.91
C TRP A 41 -0.31 8.01 6.70
N ASP A 42 -0.52 6.73 6.97
CA ASP A 42 0.52 5.79 7.33
C ASP A 42 0.96 5.05 6.08
N TYR A 43 2.26 4.99 5.84
CA TYR A 43 2.80 4.40 4.62
C TYR A 43 4.19 3.81 4.83
N GLY A 44 4.55 2.84 4.00
CA GLY A 44 5.81 2.15 4.15
C GLY A 44 6.04 1.06 3.13
N ALA A 45 7.19 0.41 3.27
CA ALA A 45 7.55 -0.74 2.46
C ALA A 45 8.14 -1.86 3.31
N THR A 46 7.84 -3.08 2.90
CA THR A 46 8.50 -4.28 3.43
C THR A 46 9.59 -4.72 2.46
N LEU A 47 10.86 -4.60 2.85
CA LEU A 47 11.99 -5.06 2.03
C LEU A 47 12.64 -6.28 2.67
N GLN A 48 13.36 -7.06 1.86
CA GLN A 48 14.08 -8.24 2.35
C GLN A 48 15.13 -7.89 3.42
N SER A 49 15.79 -6.74 3.29
CA SER A 49 16.90 -6.32 4.16
C SER A 49 16.51 -5.27 5.21
N ARG A 50 15.50 -4.44 4.93
CA ARG A 50 15.11 -3.33 5.81
C ARG A 50 13.67 -2.89 5.57
N ASN A 51 12.83 -3.01 6.58
CA ASN A 51 11.51 -2.42 6.52
C ASN A 51 11.56 -0.93 6.88
N TRP A 52 10.62 -0.14 6.36
CA TRP A 52 10.44 1.24 6.77
C TRP A 52 8.96 1.64 6.77
N ARG A 53 8.63 2.59 7.64
CA ARG A 53 7.31 3.21 7.77
C ARG A 53 7.48 4.68 8.10
N ARG A 54 6.56 5.50 7.62
CA ARG A 54 6.42 6.92 7.92
C ARG A 54 4.94 7.26 8.08
N HIS A 55 4.70 8.44 8.64
CA HIS A 55 3.37 9.02 8.79
C HIS A 55 3.44 10.49 8.37
N GLY A 56 2.39 10.99 7.70
CA GLY A 56 2.27 12.39 7.33
C GLY A 56 1.23 12.64 6.24
N SER A 57 1.21 13.86 5.72
CA SER A 57 0.20 14.25 4.72
C SER A 57 0.36 13.50 3.39
N GLN A 58 -0.69 13.52 2.57
CA GLN A 58 -0.63 12.94 1.22
C GLN A 58 0.55 13.48 0.40
N GLN A 59 0.85 14.78 0.51
CA GLN A 59 1.97 15.40 -0.22
C GLN A 59 3.33 14.87 0.26
N GLN A 60 3.49 14.66 1.57
CA GLN A 60 4.71 14.09 2.15
C GLN A 60 4.87 12.63 1.73
N MET A 61 3.80 11.84 1.79
CA MET A 61 3.78 10.46 1.32
C MET A 61 4.21 10.33 -0.15
N LEU A 62 3.58 11.10 -1.04
CA LEU A 62 3.91 11.07 -2.47
C LEU A 62 5.36 11.51 -2.73
N HIS A 63 5.82 12.57 -2.05
CA HIS A 63 7.21 13.01 -2.13
C HIS A 63 8.19 11.93 -1.69
N ASP A 64 7.91 11.25 -0.57
CA ASP A 64 8.77 10.18 -0.06
C ASP A 64 8.81 8.99 -1.02
N PHE A 65 7.68 8.55 -1.57
CA PHE A 65 7.69 7.50 -2.59
C PHE A 65 8.38 7.93 -3.90
N ALA A 66 8.30 9.21 -4.28
CA ALA A 66 8.99 9.73 -5.47
C ALA A 66 10.52 9.83 -5.31
N THR A 67 11.02 9.93 -4.08
CA THR A 67 12.44 10.23 -3.80
C THR A 67 13.20 9.08 -3.18
N LEU A 68 12.52 8.12 -2.55
CA LEU A 68 13.14 6.93 -1.98
C LEU A 68 13.34 5.85 -3.05
N ASP A 69 14.60 5.52 -3.35
CA ASP A 69 14.99 4.47 -4.30
C ASP A 69 15.38 3.15 -3.61
N GLU A 70 14.85 2.87 -2.42
CA GLU A 70 15.20 1.65 -1.66
C GLU A 70 14.71 0.35 -2.34
N SER A 71 13.93 0.47 -3.41
CA SER A 71 13.25 -0.63 -4.10
C SER A 71 13.25 -0.53 -5.62
N GLY A 72 14.05 0.36 -6.24
CA GLY A 72 14.09 0.58 -7.69
C GLY A 72 13.14 1.68 -8.19
N GLY A 73 12.72 2.57 -7.30
CA GLY A 73 11.95 3.78 -7.57
C GLY A 73 10.46 3.50 -7.82
N TYR A 74 9.60 3.95 -6.92
CA TYR A 74 8.15 3.91 -7.16
C TYR A 74 7.80 4.87 -8.29
N ARG A 75 6.85 4.49 -9.14
CA ARG A 75 6.48 5.25 -10.34
C ARG A 75 4.99 5.49 -10.48
N SER A 76 4.20 4.59 -9.95
CA SER A 76 2.74 4.64 -10.05
C SER A 76 2.11 4.05 -8.79
N TYR A 77 0.84 4.33 -8.60
CA TYR A 77 0.09 3.75 -7.49
C TYR A 77 -1.37 3.55 -7.90
N ARG A 78 -2.03 2.66 -7.19
CA ARG A 78 -3.46 2.39 -7.32
C ARG A 78 -4.11 2.48 -5.95
N CYS A 79 -5.28 3.09 -5.88
CA CYS A 79 -6.01 3.25 -4.62
C CYS A 79 -7.44 2.72 -4.69
N GLU A 80 -7.98 2.40 -3.52
CA GLU A 80 -9.37 2.04 -3.32
C GLU A 80 -9.87 2.72 -2.04
N ASP A 81 -11.04 3.34 -2.10
CA ASP A 81 -11.72 3.86 -0.90
C ASP A 81 -12.38 2.69 -0.14
N THR A 82 -12.31 2.72 1.19
CA THR A 82 -12.94 1.71 2.05
C THR A 82 -14.15 2.31 2.77
N ALA A 83 -15.20 1.52 2.96
CA ALA A 83 -16.40 1.97 3.67
C ALA A 83 -16.19 2.10 5.18
N GLY A 84 -15.11 1.53 5.72
CA GLY A 84 -14.65 1.72 7.08
C GLY A 84 -13.15 1.46 7.21
N ASP A 85 -12.58 1.94 8.30
CA ASP A 85 -11.18 1.77 8.63
C ASP A 85 -11.00 1.13 10.02
N ASP A 86 -9.85 0.47 10.20
CA ASP A 86 -9.33 -0.03 11.46
C ASP A 86 -7.82 0.20 11.51
N GLN A 87 -7.44 1.42 11.87
CA GLN A 87 -6.04 1.85 11.98
C GLN A 87 -5.25 0.97 12.97
N GLY A 88 -5.89 0.53 14.06
CA GLY A 88 -5.26 -0.32 15.07
C GLY A 88 -4.96 -1.72 14.54
N ALA A 89 -5.88 -2.32 13.77
CA ALA A 89 -5.65 -3.60 13.11
C ALA A 89 -4.56 -3.50 12.02
N ALA A 90 -4.56 -2.41 11.25
CA ALA A 90 -3.53 -2.14 10.24
C ALA A 90 -2.14 -2.00 10.88
N ASP A 91 -2.02 -1.22 11.95
CA ASP A 91 -0.78 -1.03 12.71
C ASP A 91 -0.25 -2.35 13.30
N ALA A 92 -1.15 -3.17 13.85
CA ALA A 92 -0.80 -4.50 14.33
C ALA A 92 -0.29 -5.42 13.21
N ALA A 93 -0.93 -5.37 12.03
CA ALA A 93 -0.49 -6.13 10.85
C ALA A 93 0.87 -5.68 10.33
N VAL A 94 1.14 -4.36 10.31
CA VAL A 94 2.46 -3.80 9.97
C VAL A 94 3.52 -4.31 10.95
N THR A 95 3.26 -4.16 12.26
CA THR A 95 4.19 -4.55 13.32
C THR A 95 4.50 -6.05 13.29
N ALA A 96 3.46 -6.88 13.18
CA ALA A 96 3.61 -8.33 13.05
C ALA A 96 4.37 -8.70 11.77
N GLY A 97 4.08 -8.01 10.66
CA GLY A 97 4.79 -8.12 9.40
C GLY A 97 6.28 -7.83 9.52
N PHE A 98 6.65 -6.73 10.15
CA PHE A 98 8.06 -6.36 10.28
C PHE A 98 8.86 -7.32 11.17
N ALA A 99 8.21 -7.99 12.11
CA ALA A 99 8.83 -8.95 13.00
C ALA A 99 9.08 -10.34 12.37
N ARG A 100 8.38 -10.70 11.29
CA ARG A 100 8.49 -12.02 10.64
C ARG A 100 9.54 -12.05 9.51
N PRO A 101 10.24 -13.19 9.31
CA PRO A 101 11.27 -13.31 8.27
C PRO A 101 10.67 -13.21 6.87
N TYR A 102 11.41 -12.57 5.95
CA TYR A 102 10.95 -12.37 4.58
C TYR A 102 11.06 -13.67 3.75
N SER A 103 9.98 -14.05 3.07
CA SER A 103 9.92 -15.18 2.14
C SER A 103 9.41 -14.71 0.77
N LEU A 104 10.29 -14.71 -0.24
CA LEU A 104 9.96 -14.29 -1.60
C LEU A 104 8.63 -14.85 -2.15
N PRO A 105 8.30 -16.15 -2.01
CA PRO A 105 7.06 -16.67 -2.58
C PRO A 105 5.80 -16.49 -1.72
N THR A 106 5.92 -16.29 -0.40
CA THR A 106 4.75 -16.45 0.50
C THR A 106 4.62 -15.41 1.61
N ASP A 107 5.65 -14.63 1.89
CA ASP A 107 5.63 -13.59 2.93
C ASP A 107 6.58 -12.46 2.53
N ASN A 108 6.12 -11.61 1.61
CA ASN A 108 6.92 -10.65 0.87
C ASN A 108 6.24 -9.26 0.86
N CYS A 109 6.84 -8.30 0.15
CA CYS A 109 6.29 -6.94 0.01
C CYS A 109 4.81 -6.90 -0.40
N LEU A 110 4.39 -7.75 -1.33
CA LEU A 110 3.01 -7.83 -1.79
C LEU A 110 2.10 -8.46 -0.75
N THR A 111 2.40 -9.68 -0.28
CA THR A 111 1.51 -10.39 0.64
C THR A 111 1.29 -9.61 1.93
N ARG A 112 2.33 -8.94 2.44
CA ARG A 112 2.23 -8.10 3.64
C ARG A 112 1.43 -6.83 3.39
N SER A 113 1.57 -6.20 2.23
CA SER A 113 0.73 -5.04 1.87
C SER A 113 -0.74 -5.42 1.80
N ILE A 114 -1.07 -6.57 1.20
CA ILE A 114 -2.46 -7.05 1.13
C ILE A 114 -3.00 -7.42 2.51
N GLU A 115 -2.19 -8.03 3.38
CA GLU A 115 -2.58 -8.30 4.77
C GLU A 115 -2.91 -7.03 5.54
N ILE A 116 -2.11 -5.96 5.36
CA ILE A 116 -2.38 -4.64 5.96
C ILE A 116 -3.70 -4.08 5.44
N PHE A 117 -3.96 -4.14 4.13
CA PHE A 117 -5.20 -3.62 3.56
C PHE A 117 -6.44 -4.38 4.03
N LYS A 118 -6.37 -5.71 4.12
CA LYS A 118 -7.45 -6.53 4.68
C LYS A 118 -7.70 -6.24 6.15
N ALA A 119 -6.64 -6.00 6.93
CA ALA A 119 -6.76 -5.61 8.34
C ALA A 119 -7.35 -4.21 8.50
N TYR A 120 -6.94 -3.27 7.64
CA TYR A 120 -7.41 -1.89 7.65
C TYR A 120 -8.89 -1.77 7.27
N ASP A 121 -9.37 -2.53 6.28
CA ASP A 121 -10.78 -2.43 5.86
C ASP A 121 -11.73 -3.16 6.81
N LYS A 122 -12.18 -2.46 7.85
CA LYS A 122 -13.15 -2.95 8.82
C LYS A 122 -14.48 -3.41 8.21
N SER A 123 -14.84 -2.87 7.04
CA SER A 123 -16.07 -3.26 6.34
C SER A 123 -15.94 -4.60 5.63
N GLY A 124 -14.70 -5.05 5.41
CA GLY A 124 -14.37 -6.34 4.78
C GLY A 124 -14.53 -6.37 3.26
N GLY A 125 -14.72 -5.22 2.61
CA GLY A 125 -14.75 -5.10 1.15
C GLY A 125 -13.46 -5.60 0.47
N LEU A 126 -12.32 -5.48 1.14
CA LEU A 126 -11.02 -5.95 0.64
C LEU A 126 -10.71 -7.42 0.96
N ASN A 127 -11.56 -8.14 1.69
CA ASN A 127 -11.33 -9.55 2.03
C ASN A 127 -11.30 -10.47 0.80
N GLY A 128 -11.91 -10.04 -0.30
CA GLY A 128 -11.91 -10.77 -1.58
C GLY A 128 -10.63 -10.63 -2.40
N LEU A 129 -9.68 -9.78 -2.01
CA LEU A 129 -8.39 -9.67 -2.68
C LEU A 129 -7.63 -11.00 -2.60
N ASP A 130 -6.97 -11.39 -3.70
CA ASP A 130 -5.99 -12.49 -3.68
C ASP A 130 -4.87 -12.16 -2.69
N ASP A 131 -4.32 -13.16 -1.99
CA ASP A 131 -3.31 -12.91 -0.94
C ASP A 131 -1.92 -12.57 -1.49
N GLY A 132 -1.72 -12.66 -2.81
CA GLY A 132 -0.48 -12.32 -3.50
C GLY A 132 0.61 -13.38 -3.38
N ARG A 133 0.32 -14.55 -2.79
CA ARG A 133 1.28 -15.64 -2.71
C ARG A 133 1.56 -16.18 -4.11
N PHE A 134 2.82 -16.54 -4.35
CA PHE A 134 3.31 -17.04 -5.64
C PHE A 134 3.05 -16.10 -6.83
N THR A 135 2.74 -14.83 -6.56
CA THR A 135 2.46 -13.81 -7.57
C THR A 135 3.54 -12.75 -7.54
N PHE A 136 4.04 -12.34 -8.71
CA PHE A 136 5.00 -11.25 -8.80
C PHE A 136 4.30 -9.90 -8.55
N PRO A 137 4.94 -8.95 -7.83
CA PRO A 137 4.34 -7.65 -7.54
C PRO A 137 3.83 -6.91 -8.78
N ASN A 138 4.62 -6.87 -9.86
CA ASN A 138 4.21 -6.26 -11.13
C ASN A 138 2.95 -6.91 -11.72
N ALA A 139 2.85 -8.24 -11.65
CA ALA A 139 1.68 -8.95 -12.16
C ALA A 139 0.44 -8.65 -11.32
N TYR A 140 0.57 -8.65 -9.99
CA TYR A 140 -0.53 -8.33 -9.09
C TYR A 140 -1.03 -6.91 -9.32
N PHE A 141 -0.13 -5.93 -9.32
CA PHE A 141 -0.48 -4.52 -9.51
C PHE A 141 -1.22 -4.28 -10.83
N ASN A 142 -0.79 -4.93 -11.91
CA ASN A 142 -1.38 -4.72 -13.23
C ASN A 142 -2.72 -5.43 -13.43
N TYR A 143 -2.92 -6.61 -12.84
CA TYR A 143 -4.03 -7.50 -13.21
C TYR A 143 -4.98 -7.88 -12.06
N ALA A 144 -4.55 -7.79 -10.79
CA ALA A 144 -5.32 -8.24 -9.64
C ALA A 144 -6.05 -7.10 -8.89
N LEU A 145 -5.94 -5.86 -9.38
CA LEU A 145 -6.58 -4.67 -8.81
C LEU A 145 -7.61 -4.06 -9.77
N PRO A 146 -8.68 -4.80 -10.16
CA PRO A 146 -9.74 -4.24 -11.00
C PRO A 146 -10.55 -3.21 -10.19
N GLY A 147 -10.92 -2.10 -10.83
CA GLY A 147 -11.73 -1.05 -10.21
C GLY A 147 -10.93 -0.02 -9.39
N TRP A 148 -9.71 -0.35 -8.98
CA TRP A 148 -8.85 0.56 -8.23
C TRP A 148 -8.46 1.76 -9.10
N GLU A 149 -8.53 2.95 -8.52
CA GLU A 149 -8.17 4.21 -9.15
C GLU A 149 -6.66 4.24 -9.42
N ALA A 150 -6.26 4.36 -10.68
CA ALA A 150 -4.86 4.35 -11.08
C ALA A 150 -4.30 5.76 -11.27
N GLU A 151 -3.15 6.02 -10.66
CA GLU A 151 -2.36 7.23 -10.90
C GLU A 151 -0.93 6.85 -11.31
N THR A 152 -0.50 7.37 -12.46
CA THR A 152 0.77 6.98 -13.10
C THR A 152 1.91 7.96 -12.86
N LYS A 153 1.78 8.86 -11.87
CA LYS A 153 2.80 9.85 -11.58
C LYS A 153 2.82 10.24 -10.10
N LEU A 154 3.98 10.06 -9.47
CA LEU A 154 4.34 10.58 -8.16
C LEU A 154 4.94 11.98 -8.28
#